data_AF-A0AAW1H710-F1
#
_entry.id   AF-A0AAW1H710-F1
#
_cell.length_a   1.000
_cell.length_b   1.000
_cell.length_c   1.000
_cell.angle_alpha   90.00
_cell.angle_beta   90.00
_cell.angle_gamma   90.00
#
_symmetry.space_group_name_H-M   'P 1'
#
loop_
_entity.id
_entity.type
_entity.pdbx_description
1 polymer ?
#
loop_
_entity_poly.entity_id
_entity_poly.type
_entity_poly.pdbx_seq_one_letter_code
_entity_poly.pdbx_strand_id
1 'polypeptide(L)'
;MILHTVLIEKLLRTEPEISKIYVLIKAKTREAAMKRLQTEVINTEIFKSLRQIHGAAYEAFMISKLIPVAGNICESNLGIDELSMNMIAEDVDVIVNSAANTNFHERYDVAININTGGPGRVMAFAKKCAKLKLFMQVSTAYVNGQRQGRIMERPFRIGESINGKHAINGNSTSSVPLLDVKEELDLASRSAQEFGDKKFAREMKDLGLERARKYGWQDTYVFTKAMGEMLLSSVRGDVPVVILRPSVIESTFRDPFPGWIEGNRMMDPVVSYYGKGLLSGFPVDPNGVIDVVPVDMVVNATIAAMAKHGTSGKPEISVYQVASSVVNPLVFGDLGDLIHRHFTKSPCLDTQGRPIQVEPFKFYESMDDFSSHLWRETKSHLSSFRPPSPNGKHSRTVESFCRKAVEQAKHLASIYEPYSFYGGRFDNSGTSSLLESMSEEERKTFYFDVGSIDWTNYICNVHIPGLRTHVMKGRKQTVV
;
A
#
# COMPACT_ATOMS: atom_id res chain seq x y z
N MET A 1 5.20 -0.41 -5.42
CA MET A 1 6.52 -0.88 -5.85
C MET A 1 6.99 -2.07 -5.02
N ILE A 2 6.88 -2.03 -3.69
CA ILE A 2 7.36 -3.11 -2.80
C ILE A 2 6.77 -4.50 -3.18
N LEU A 3 5.44 -4.68 -3.15
CA LEU A 3 4.83 -6.02 -3.28
C LEU A 3 5.21 -6.76 -4.57
N HIS A 4 5.04 -6.15 -5.75
CA HIS A 4 5.33 -6.85 -7.02
C HIS A 4 6.81 -7.20 -7.17
N THR A 5 7.71 -6.39 -6.61
CA THR A 5 9.16 -6.60 -6.72
C THR A 5 9.57 -7.80 -5.88
N VAL A 6 9.04 -7.91 -4.65
CA VAL A 6 9.25 -9.06 -3.78
C VAL A 6 8.58 -10.31 -4.36
N LEU A 7 7.41 -10.18 -4.98
CA LEU A 7 6.75 -11.30 -5.68
C LEU A 7 7.61 -11.85 -6.82
N ILE A 8 8.14 -10.97 -7.69
CA ILE A 8 9.04 -11.38 -8.77
C ILE A 8 10.30 -12.02 -8.20
N GLU A 9 10.93 -11.43 -7.17
CA GLU A 9 12.10 -12.01 -6.50
C GLU A 9 11.81 -13.42 -6.00
N LYS A 10 10.70 -13.59 -5.27
CA LYS A 10 10.32 -14.87 -4.68
C LYS A 10 10.06 -15.91 -5.75
N LEU A 11 9.27 -15.59 -6.77
CA LEU A 11 8.96 -16.49 -7.89
C LEU A 11 10.23 -16.93 -8.62
N LEU A 12 11.12 -16.00 -8.98
CA LEU A 12 12.35 -16.35 -9.69
C LEU A 12 13.33 -17.16 -8.83
N ARG A 13 13.32 -16.97 -7.51
CA ARG A 13 14.19 -17.69 -6.57
C ARG A 13 13.68 -19.10 -6.24
N THR A 14 12.36 -19.29 -6.11
CA THR A 14 11.79 -20.58 -5.69
C THR A 14 11.27 -21.40 -6.86
N GLU A 15 10.84 -20.77 -7.95
CA GLU A 15 10.26 -21.40 -9.13
C GLU A 15 11.03 -21.01 -10.42
N PRO A 16 12.32 -21.38 -10.54
CA PRO A 16 13.16 -21.00 -11.68
C PRO A 16 12.67 -21.56 -13.03
N GLU A 17 11.79 -22.55 -13.00
CA GLU A 17 11.17 -23.17 -14.17
C GLU A 17 10.09 -22.28 -14.82
N ILE A 18 9.66 -21.19 -14.18
CA ILE A 18 8.77 -20.20 -14.81
C ILE A 18 9.39 -19.76 -16.14
N SER A 19 8.66 -19.95 -17.24
CA SER A 19 9.18 -19.66 -18.57
C SER A 19 9.51 -18.17 -18.73
N LYS A 20 8.54 -17.31 -18.45
CA LYS A 20 8.65 -15.85 -18.60
C LYS A 20 7.61 -15.12 -17.75
N ILE A 21 7.92 -13.88 -17.38
CA ILE A 21 7.04 -12.95 -16.68
C ILE A 21 6.96 -11.69 -17.52
N TYR A 22 5.78 -11.41 -18.07
CA TYR A 22 5.50 -10.14 -18.74
C TYR A 22 5.28 -9.04 -17.70
N VAL A 23 6.09 -8.00 -17.75
CA VAL A 23 6.02 -6.88 -16.81
C VAL A 23 5.47 -5.66 -17.54
N LEU A 24 4.19 -5.33 -17.31
CA LEU A 24 3.58 -4.11 -17.84
C LEU A 24 4.18 -2.88 -17.14
N ILE A 25 4.85 -2.02 -17.91
CA ILE A 25 5.57 -0.85 -17.41
C ILE A 25 5.04 0.39 -18.12
N LYS A 26 4.58 1.37 -17.34
CA LYS A 26 4.16 2.70 -17.82
C LYS A 26 5.30 3.39 -18.56
N ALA A 27 5.30 3.29 -19.89
CA ALA A 27 6.33 3.82 -20.76
C ALA A 27 5.76 4.05 -22.16
N LYS A 28 6.36 4.98 -22.91
CA LYS A 28 5.97 5.26 -24.30
C LYS A 28 6.64 4.34 -25.33
N THR A 29 7.79 3.76 -24.97
CA THR A 29 8.58 2.91 -25.87
C THR A 29 9.11 1.70 -25.11
N ARG A 30 9.49 0.66 -25.85
CA ARG A 30 10.09 -0.56 -25.31
C ARG A 30 11.42 -0.28 -24.61
N GLU A 31 12.23 0.63 -25.14
CA GLU A 31 13.52 1.03 -24.57
C GLU A 31 13.32 1.72 -23.21
N ALA A 32 12.32 2.59 -23.11
CA ALA A 32 11.97 3.24 -21.85
C ALA A 32 11.45 2.22 -20.82
N ALA A 33 10.64 1.24 -21.25
CA ALA A 33 10.20 0.16 -20.38
C ALA A 33 11.37 -0.71 -19.90
N MET A 34 12.29 -1.08 -20.79
CA MET A 34 13.49 -1.87 -20.46
C MET A 34 14.41 -1.13 -19.49
N LYS A 35 14.66 0.17 -19.73
CA LYS A 35 15.44 1.00 -18.81
C LYS A 35 14.84 1.02 -17.41
N ARG A 36 13.52 1.19 -17.30
CA ARG A 36 12.80 1.15 -16.02
C ARG A 36 12.89 -0.23 -15.37
N LEU A 37 12.73 -1.31 -16.12
CA LEU A 37 12.91 -2.68 -15.61
C LEU A 37 14.31 -2.88 -15.02
N GLN A 38 15.34 -2.41 -15.71
CA GLN A 38 16.71 -2.47 -15.21
C GLN A 38 16.88 -1.69 -13.91
N THR A 39 16.43 -0.43 -13.86
CA THR A 39 16.65 0.45 -12.70
C THR A 39 15.77 0.14 -11.50
N GLU A 40 14.50 -0.21 -11.73
CA GLU A 40 13.48 -0.38 -10.68
C GLU A 40 13.32 -1.85 -10.24
N VAL A 41 13.90 -2.81 -10.98
CA VAL A 41 13.81 -4.24 -10.65
C VAL A 41 15.19 -4.86 -10.63
N ILE A 42 15.83 -5.09 -11.79
CA ILE A 42 17.04 -5.92 -11.91
C ILE A 42 18.20 -5.42 -11.03
N ASN A 43 18.38 -4.09 -10.93
CA ASN A 43 19.48 -3.50 -10.18
C ASN A 43 19.17 -3.21 -8.71
N THR A 44 17.95 -3.53 -8.25
CA THR A 44 17.56 -3.25 -6.87
C THR A 44 18.15 -4.28 -5.89
N GLU A 45 18.30 -3.88 -4.62
CA GLU A 45 18.98 -4.67 -3.59
C GLU A 45 18.25 -5.96 -3.23
N ILE A 46 16.91 -5.98 -3.33
CA ILE A 46 16.08 -7.15 -3.02
C ILE A 46 16.50 -8.41 -3.78
N PHE A 47 16.99 -8.26 -5.02
CA PHE A 47 17.49 -9.37 -5.85
C PHE A 47 18.92 -9.81 -5.51
N LYS A 48 19.51 -9.37 -4.38
CA LYS A 48 20.87 -9.76 -3.97
C LYS A 48 21.01 -11.28 -3.83
N SER A 49 20.00 -11.97 -3.32
CA SER A 49 20.02 -13.43 -3.18
C SER A 49 20.09 -14.12 -4.55
N LEU A 50 19.29 -13.66 -5.53
CA LEU A 50 19.38 -14.14 -6.91
C LEU A 50 20.74 -13.83 -7.56
N ARG A 51 21.31 -12.64 -7.30
CA ARG A 51 22.69 -12.32 -7.74
C ARG A 51 23.72 -13.30 -7.19
N GLN A 52 23.58 -13.70 -5.93
CA GLN A 52 24.47 -14.69 -5.31
C GLN A 52 24.29 -16.08 -5.89
N ILE A 53 23.05 -16.50 -6.18
CA ILE A 53 22.73 -17.80 -6.77
C ILE A 53 23.29 -17.92 -8.20
N HIS A 54 23.10 -16.90 -9.04
CA HIS A 54 23.46 -16.97 -10.47
C HIS A 54 24.84 -16.40 -10.81
N GLY A 55 25.47 -15.64 -9.90
CA GLY A 55 26.79 -15.04 -10.13
C GLY A 55 26.84 -14.22 -11.42
N ALA A 56 27.83 -14.51 -12.28
CA ALA A 56 28.02 -13.83 -13.56
C ALA A 56 26.84 -14.02 -14.54
N ALA A 57 26.03 -15.08 -14.37
CA ALA A 57 24.87 -15.35 -15.21
C ALA A 57 23.60 -14.59 -14.76
N TYR A 58 23.65 -13.82 -13.67
CA TYR A 58 22.48 -13.15 -13.11
C TYR A 58 21.73 -12.27 -14.12
N GLU A 59 22.44 -11.40 -14.82
CA GLU A 59 21.78 -10.46 -15.75
C GLU A 59 21.15 -11.20 -16.93
N ALA A 60 21.85 -12.20 -17.48
CA ALA A 60 21.32 -13.05 -18.54
C ALA A 60 20.08 -13.84 -18.07
N PHE A 61 20.12 -14.40 -16.85
CA PHE A 61 18.97 -15.07 -16.24
C PHE A 61 17.78 -14.11 -16.11
N MET A 62 17.96 -12.94 -15.50
CA MET A 62 16.89 -11.96 -15.30
C MET A 62 16.27 -11.49 -16.62
N ILE A 63 17.09 -11.20 -17.64
CA ILE A 63 16.60 -10.78 -18.98
C ILE A 63 15.88 -11.92 -19.69
N SER A 64 16.30 -13.17 -19.49
CA SER A 64 15.60 -14.33 -20.07
C SER A 64 14.22 -14.55 -19.47
N LYS A 65 14.01 -14.15 -18.20
CA LYS A 65 12.77 -14.36 -17.47
C LYS A 65 11.83 -13.16 -17.52
N LEU A 66 12.33 -11.93 -17.54
CA LEU A 66 11.54 -10.71 -17.42
C LEU A 66 11.36 -10.02 -18.79
N ILE A 67 10.14 -10.04 -19.31
CA ILE A 67 9.80 -9.44 -20.60
C ILE A 67 9.11 -8.09 -20.36
N PRO A 68 9.77 -6.94 -20.59
CA PRO A 68 9.16 -5.63 -20.39
C PRO A 68 8.11 -5.36 -21.49
N VAL A 69 6.91 -4.99 -21.06
CA VAL A 69 5.82 -4.58 -21.95
C VAL A 69 5.54 -3.11 -21.72
N ALA A 70 5.84 -2.26 -22.71
CA ALA A 70 5.50 -0.85 -22.64
C ALA A 70 3.99 -0.69 -22.79
N GLY A 71 3.35 -0.05 -21.82
CA GLY A 71 1.91 0.19 -21.86
C GLY A 71 1.42 0.86 -20.58
N ASN A 72 0.15 1.23 -20.56
CA ASN A 72 -0.49 1.94 -19.47
C ASN A 72 -1.86 1.34 -19.19
N ILE A 73 -2.06 0.85 -17.96
CA ILE A 73 -3.34 0.26 -17.52
C ILE A 73 -4.52 1.24 -17.62
N CYS A 74 -4.25 2.56 -17.70
CA CYS A 74 -5.26 3.59 -17.88
C CYS A 74 -5.81 3.69 -19.32
N GLU A 75 -5.17 3.04 -20.29
CA GLU A 75 -5.47 3.17 -21.71
C GLU A 75 -6.21 1.94 -22.26
N SER A 76 -6.97 2.14 -23.33
CA SER A 76 -7.60 1.04 -24.09
C SER A 76 -6.55 0.03 -24.53
N ASN A 77 -6.88 -1.27 -24.47
CA ASN A 77 -5.91 -2.35 -24.71
C ASN A 77 -4.61 -2.19 -23.90
N LEU A 78 -4.67 -1.60 -22.71
CA LEU A 78 -3.53 -1.36 -21.83
C LEU A 78 -2.40 -0.54 -22.47
N GLY A 79 -2.69 0.22 -23.54
CA GLY A 79 -1.66 0.95 -24.31
C GLY A 79 -0.68 0.04 -25.07
N ILE A 80 -1.03 -1.23 -25.26
CA ILE A 80 -0.24 -2.23 -25.99
C ILE A 80 -0.77 -2.34 -27.42
N ASP A 81 0.12 -2.46 -28.40
CA ASP A 81 -0.28 -2.71 -29.78
C ASP A 81 -0.93 -4.10 -29.94
N GLU A 82 -1.78 -4.24 -30.96
CA GLU A 82 -2.60 -5.44 -31.16
C GLU A 82 -1.78 -6.71 -31.38
N LEU A 83 -0.65 -6.61 -32.09
CA LEU A 83 0.23 -7.77 -32.35
C LEU A 83 0.85 -8.27 -31.06
N SER A 84 1.48 -7.36 -30.29
CA SER A 84 2.06 -7.71 -28.99
C SER A 84 1.00 -8.24 -28.02
N MET A 85 -0.19 -7.64 -28.02
CA MET A 85 -1.31 -8.09 -27.18
C MET A 85 -1.70 -9.54 -27.49
N ASN A 86 -1.86 -9.90 -28.77
CA ASN A 86 -2.23 -11.25 -29.17
C ASN A 86 -1.15 -12.26 -28.80
N MET A 87 0.13 -11.94 -29.04
CA MET A 87 1.25 -12.80 -28.64
C MET A 87 1.27 -13.06 -27.13
N ILE A 88 1.08 -12.02 -26.31
CA ILE A 88 1.05 -12.18 -24.85
C ILE A 88 -0.17 -13.02 -24.44
N ALA A 89 -1.33 -12.82 -25.06
CA ALA A 89 -2.56 -13.55 -24.74
C ALA A 89 -2.44 -15.06 -25.00
N GLU A 90 -1.66 -15.48 -26.00
CA GLU A 90 -1.39 -16.91 -26.29
C GLU A 90 -0.52 -17.59 -25.22
N ASP A 91 0.23 -16.82 -24.44
CA ASP A 91 1.26 -17.29 -23.53
C ASP A 91 0.86 -17.26 -22.04
N VAL A 92 -0.08 -16.40 -21.65
CA VAL A 92 -0.35 -16.11 -20.24
C VAL A 92 -1.24 -17.16 -19.57
N ASP A 93 -0.70 -17.82 -18.55
CA ASP A 93 -1.44 -18.73 -17.65
C ASP A 93 -2.08 -18.01 -16.44
N VAL A 94 -1.41 -16.98 -15.90
CA VAL A 94 -1.87 -16.27 -14.69
C VAL A 94 -1.62 -14.77 -14.85
N ILE A 95 -2.60 -13.96 -14.46
CA ILE A 95 -2.47 -12.50 -14.40
C ILE A 95 -2.47 -12.05 -12.95
N VAL A 96 -1.44 -11.31 -12.54
CA VAL A 96 -1.41 -10.63 -11.24
C VAL A 96 -1.53 -9.13 -11.46
N ASN A 97 -2.71 -8.58 -11.18
CA ASN A 97 -2.95 -7.14 -11.23
C ASN A 97 -2.68 -6.48 -9.88
N SER A 98 -1.48 -5.89 -9.74
CA SER A 98 -1.10 -5.06 -8.60
C SER A 98 -0.93 -3.57 -8.95
N ALA A 99 -1.25 -3.16 -10.18
CA ALA A 99 -1.16 -1.77 -10.59
C ALA A 99 -2.25 -0.94 -9.90
N ALA A 100 -1.84 0.14 -9.24
CA ALA A 100 -2.75 1.02 -8.51
C ALA A 100 -2.12 2.39 -8.30
N ASN A 101 -2.96 3.41 -8.11
CA ASN A 101 -2.57 4.63 -7.43
C ASN A 101 -2.93 4.49 -5.95
N THR A 102 -1.94 4.59 -5.07
CA THR A 102 -2.08 4.39 -3.62
C THR A 102 -2.01 5.71 -2.84
N ASN A 103 -2.14 6.86 -3.51
CA ASN A 103 -2.11 8.16 -2.87
C ASN A 103 -3.53 8.51 -2.39
N PHE A 104 -3.69 8.76 -1.09
CA PHE A 104 -4.98 9.03 -0.46
C PHE A 104 -5.62 10.35 -0.93
N HIS A 105 -4.82 11.28 -1.45
CA HIS A 105 -5.25 12.58 -1.95
C HIS A 105 -4.86 12.79 -3.42
N GLU A 106 -5.02 11.75 -4.22
CA GLU A 106 -4.94 11.86 -5.68
C GLU A 106 -6.22 12.50 -6.25
N ARG A 107 -6.09 13.14 -7.42
CA ARG A 107 -7.25 13.57 -8.20
C ARG A 107 -8.19 12.39 -8.50
N TYR A 108 -9.50 12.64 -8.36
CA TYR A 108 -10.50 11.58 -8.48
C TYR A 108 -10.49 10.88 -9.84
N ASP A 109 -10.39 11.61 -10.95
CA ASP A 109 -10.33 11.05 -12.31
C ASP A 109 -9.12 10.15 -12.52
N VAL A 110 -7.96 10.54 -11.98
CA VAL A 110 -6.74 9.74 -12.05
C VAL A 110 -6.91 8.47 -11.22
N ALA A 111 -7.38 8.60 -9.97
CA ALA A 111 -7.54 7.48 -9.04
C ALA A 111 -8.59 6.47 -9.51
N ILE A 112 -9.76 6.92 -9.96
CA ILE A 112 -10.83 6.02 -10.42
C ILE A 112 -10.47 5.36 -11.74
N ASN A 113 -9.80 6.06 -12.67
CA ASN A 113 -9.42 5.47 -13.94
C ASN A 113 -8.44 4.31 -13.74
N ILE A 114 -7.45 4.46 -12.85
CA ILE A 114 -6.47 3.39 -12.58
C ILE A 114 -7.01 2.30 -11.65
N ASN A 115 -7.63 2.64 -10.52
CA ASN A 115 -8.00 1.66 -9.50
C ASN A 115 -9.34 0.97 -9.78
N THR A 116 -10.25 1.63 -10.50
CA THR A 116 -11.54 1.05 -10.91
C THR A 116 -11.51 0.58 -12.36
N GLY A 117 -11.25 1.50 -13.30
CA GLY A 117 -11.24 1.20 -14.74
C GLY A 117 -10.10 0.26 -15.14
N GLY A 118 -8.95 0.38 -14.48
CA GLY A 118 -7.76 -0.43 -14.76
C GLY A 118 -8.01 -1.93 -14.64
N PRO A 119 -8.46 -2.44 -13.47
CA PRO A 119 -8.85 -3.83 -13.32
C PRO A 119 -9.84 -4.32 -14.38
N GLY A 120 -10.85 -3.50 -14.74
CA GLY A 120 -11.79 -3.84 -15.81
C GLY A 120 -11.11 -4.04 -17.17
N ARG A 121 -10.15 -3.18 -17.54
CA ARG A 121 -9.39 -3.31 -18.80
C ARG A 121 -8.45 -4.52 -18.78
N VAL A 122 -7.79 -4.80 -17.65
CA VAL A 122 -6.95 -6.00 -17.54
C VAL A 122 -7.82 -7.27 -17.60
N MET A 123 -9.02 -7.27 -17.00
CA MET A 123 -9.97 -8.37 -17.12
C MET A 123 -10.45 -8.55 -18.57
N ALA A 124 -10.64 -7.46 -19.33
CA ALA A 124 -10.97 -7.54 -20.75
C ALA A 124 -9.85 -8.22 -21.55
N PHE A 125 -8.58 -7.94 -21.22
CA PHE A 125 -7.42 -8.65 -21.78
C PHE A 125 -7.36 -10.12 -21.31
N ALA A 126 -7.64 -10.37 -20.02
CA ALA A 126 -7.64 -11.71 -19.43
C ALA A 126 -8.58 -12.66 -20.17
N LYS A 127 -9.77 -12.18 -20.58
CA LYS A 127 -10.72 -12.96 -21.37
C LYS A 127 -10.24 -13.33 -22.78
N LYS A 128 -9.21 -12.67 -23.30
CA LYS A 128 -8.57 -13.02 -24.58
C LYS A 128 -7.52 -14.14 -24.40
N CYS A 129 -7.08 -14.40 -23.16
CA CYS A 129 -6.03 -15.36 -22.86
C CYS A 129 -6.60 -16.78 -22.77
N ALA A 130 -6.41 -17.59 -23.82
CA ALA A 130 -7.01 -18.93 -23.91
C ALA A 130 -6.48 -19.92 -22.86
N LYS A 131 -5.26 -19.70 -22.34
CA LYS A 131 -4.62 -20.55 -21.32
C LYS A 131 -4.82 -20.04 -19.89
N LEU A 132 -5.56 -18.94 -19.71
CA LEU A 132 -5.68 -18.30 -18.41
C LEU A 132 -6.35 -19.23 -17.39
N LYS A 133 -5.63 -19.50 -16.31
CA LYS A 133 -6.08 -20.30 -15.17
C LYS A 133 -6.59 -19.43 -14.02
N LEU A 134 -6.03 -18.23 -13.85
CA LEU A 134 -6.36 -17.37 -12.72
C LEU A 134 -6.10 -15.89 -12.99
N PHE A 135 -7.02 -15.06 -12.51
CA PHE A 135 -6.83 -13.62 -12.35
C PHE A 135 -6.69 -13.25 -10.86
N MET A 136 -5.52 -12.78 -10.47
CA MET A 136 -5.22 -12.30 -9.12
C MET A 136 -5.32 -10.77 -9.07
N GLN A 137 -6.24 -10.23 -8.28
CA GLN A 137 -6.37 -8.81 -8.00
C GLN A 137 -5.78 -8.49 -6.63
N VAL A 138 -4.75 -7.66 -6.58
CA VAL A 138 -4.28 -7.08 -5.31
C VAL A 138 -5.15 -5.88 -4.97
N SER A 139 -5.79 -5.91 -3.82
CA SER A 139 -6.60 -4.84 -3.23
C SER A 139 -5.98 -4.36 -1.92
N THR A 140 -6.79 -3.97 -0.94
CA THR A 140 -6.36 -3.66 0.43
C THR A 140 -7.46 -4.04 1.40
N ALA A 141 -7.15 -4.45 2.63
CA ALA A 141 -8.16 -4.73 3.65
C ALA A 141 -9.02 -3.49 3.98
N TYR A 142 -8.48 -2.29 3.79
CA TYR A 142 -9.19 -1.03 4.05
C TYR A 142 -10.27 -0.66 3.03
N VAL A 143 -10.44 -1.43 1.95
CA VAL A 143 -11.64 -1.33 1.09
C VAL A 143 -12.93 -1.56 1.86
N ASN A 144 -12.86 -2.12 3.07
CA ASN A 144 -14.00 -2.26 3.95
C ASN A 144 -14.48 -0.93 4.56
N GLY A 145 -13.82 0.20 4.23
CA GLY A 145 -14.22 1.54 4.63
C GLY A 145 -14.35 1.68 6.15
N GLN A 146 -15.30 2.48 6.61
CA GLN A 146 -15.48 2.81 8.04
C GLN A 146 -16.16 1.70 8.88
N ARG A 147 -16.23 0.46 8.39
CA ARG A 147 -16.77 -0.69 9.14
C ARG A 147 -16.01 -0.89 10.45
N GLN A 148 -16.74 -1.29 11.49
CA GLN A 148 -16.23 -1.51 12.85
C GLN A 148 -16.32 -2.99 13.23
N GLY A 149 -15.53 -3.41 14.22
CA GLY A 149 -15.53 -4.78 14.71
C GLY A 149 -14.86 -5.76 13.74
N ARG A 150 -15.16 -7.05 13.87
CA ARG A 150 -14.58 -8.11 13.03
C ARG A 150 -15.19 -8.08 11.62
N ILE A 151 -14.34 -7.97 10.61
CA ILE A 151 -14.71 -7.81 9.20
C ILE A 151 -14.34 -9.05 8.40
N MET A 152 -15.34 -9.75 7.88
CA MET A 152 -15.18 -11.04 7.21
C MET A 152 -14.64 -10.94 5.78
N GLU A 153 -13.93 -11.98 5.35
CA GLU A 153 -13.46 -12.18 3.97
C GLU A 153 -14.65 -12.46 3.04
N ARG A 154 -15.23 -11.40 2.48
CA ARG A 154 -16.31 -11.51 1.49
C ARG A 154 -16.10 -10.58 0.29
N PRO A 155 -16.50 -11.00 -0.91
CA PRO A 155 -16.50 -10.13 -2.07
C PRO A 155 -17.56 -9.03 -1.93
N PHE A 156 -17.32 -7.90 -2.59
CA PHE A 156 -18.35 -6.86 -2.74
C PHE A 156 -19.38 -7.26 -3.78
N ARG A 157 -20.62 -6.83 -3.56
CA ARG A 157 -21.66 -6.86 -4.60
C ARG A 157 -21.65 -5.54 -5.37
N ILE A 158 -22.03 -5.58 -6.64
CA ILE A 158 -22.26 -4.35 -7.42
C ILE A 158 -23.35 -3.52 -6.72
N GLY A 159 -23.14 -2.21 -6.60
CA GLY A 159 -24.08 -1.33 -5.89
C GLY A 159 -23.86 -1.21 -4.38
N GLU A 160 -23.00 -2.04 -3.78
CA GLU A 160 -22.77 -2.01 -2.34
C GLU A 160 -22.08 -0.71 -1.90
N SER A 161 -22.52 -0.15 -0.78
CA SER A 161 -21.84 0.94 -0.09
C SER A 161 -21.68 0.62 1.39
N ILE A 162 -20.75 1.29 2.08
CA ILE A 162 -20.53 1.07 3.51
C ILE A 162 -21.65 1.71 4.33
N ASN A 163 -22.11 2.89 3.92
CA ASN A 163 -23.24 3.59 4.54
C ASN A 163 -24.60 3.02 4.12
N GLY A 164 -24.66 2.24 3.03
CA GLY A 164 -25.87 1.57 2.58
C GLY A 164 -26.25 0.47 3.57
N LYS A 165 -27.35 0.66 4.29
CA LYS A 165 -27.96 -0.42 5.08
C LYS A 165 -28.40 -1.52 4.12
N HIS A 166 -27.65 -2.60 4.02
CA HIS A 166 -28.25 -3.84 3.52
C HIS A 166 -29.32 -4.26 4.53
N ALA A 167 -30.57 -4.24 4.08
CA ALA A 167 -31.72 -4.79 4.76
C ALA A 167 -31.47 -6.27 5.10
N ILE A 168 -30.88 -6.52 6.26
CA ILE A 168 -30.82 -7.88 6.84
C ILE A 168 -31.97 -8.09 7.83
N ASN A 169 -32.66 -7.03 8.27
CA ASN A 169 -33.95 -7.13 8.95
C ASN A 169 -34.90 -6.09 8.34
N GLY A 170 -35.99 -6.57 7.74
CA GLY A 170 -36.90 -5.81 6.88
C GLY A 170 -37.71 -4.74 7.61
N ASN A 171 -37.07 -3.66 8.04
CA ASN A 171 -37.69 -2.36 8.32
C ASN A 171 -36.61 -1.29 8.55
N SER A 172 -36.09 -0.70 7.48
CA SER A 172 -35.55 0.67 7.55
C SER A 172 -35.50 1.33 6.18
N THR A 173 -36.36 2.32 5.99
CA THR A 173 -36.31 3.31 4.92
C THR A 173 -35.20 4.32 5.21
N SER A 174 -33.98 4.06 4.72
CA SER A 174 -32.94 5.09 4.60
C SER A 174 -32.48 5.21 3.16
N SER A 175 -32.64 6.41 2.59
CA SER A 175 -32.44 6.77 1.18
C SER A 175 -30.96 6.93 0.78
N VAL A 176 -30.08 6.03 1.19
CA VAL A 176 -28.70 6.04 0.67
C VAL A 176 -28.74 5.41 -0.73
N PRO A 177 -28.38 6.14 -1.80
CA PRO A 177 -28.43 5.60 -3.15
C PRO A 177 -27.43 4.44 -3.29
N LEU A 178 -27.82 3.43 -4.06
CA LEU A 178 -26.91 2.38 -4.50
C LEU A 178 -25.68 3.01 -5.18
N LEU A 179 -24.50 2.44 -4.97
CA LEU A 179 -23.27 2.91 -5.60
C LEU A 179 -23.21 2.45 -7.06
N ASP A 180 -23.52 3.34 -7.99
CA ASP A 180 -23.34 3.05 -9.41
C ASP A 180 -21.90 3.36 -9.84
N VAL A 181 -21.11 2.29 -10.04
CA VAL A 181 -19.70 2.38 -10.45
C VAL A 181 -19.55 3.05 -11.82
N LYS A 182 -20.50 2.86 -12.74
CA LYS A 182 -20.46 3.46 -14.07
C LYS A 182 -20.73 4.95 -13.98
N GLU A 183 -21.74 5.36 -13.22
CA GLU A 183 -22.01 6.79 -13.01
C GLU A 183 -20.84 7.51 -12.35
N GLU A 184 -20.12 6.87 -11.41
CA GLU A 184 -18.92 7.45 -10.81
C GLU A 184 -17.77 7.63 -11.82
N LEU A 185 -17.57 6.67 -12.72
CA LEU A 185 -16.62 6.79 -13.83
C LEU A 185 -16.99 7.95 -14.77
N ASP A 186 -18.27 8.04 -15.15
CA ASP A 186 -18.78 9.09 -16.03
C ASP A 186 -18.75 10.47 -15.36
N LEU A 187 -19.03 10.55 -14.05
CA LEU A 187 -18.90 11.77 -13.25
C LEU A 187 -17.45 12.25 -13.26
N ALA A 188 -16.51 11.39 -12.90
CA ALA A 188 -15.10 11.76 -12.85
C ALA A 188 -14.58 12.22 -14.23
N SER A 189 -15.00 11.57 -15.32
CA SER A 189 -14.64 11.96 -16.68
C SER A 189 -15.23 13.32 -17.09
N ARG A 190 -16.50 13.61 -16.76
CA ARG A 190 -17.13 14.90 -17.06
C ARG A 190 -16.52 16.03 -16.25
N SER A 191 -16.37 15.83 -14.94
CA SER A 191 -15.71 16.81 -14.06
C SER A 191 -14.27 17.10 -14.50
N ALA A 192 -13.55 16.09 -15.02
CA ALA A 192 -12.22 16.28 -15.60
C ALA A 192 -12.18 17.24 -16.79
N GLN A 193 -13.28 17.34 -17.55
CA GLN A 193 -13.40 18.21 -18.73
C GLN A 193 -13.95 19.60 -18.38
N GLU A 194 -14.77 19.71 -17.33
CA GLU A 194 -15.44 20.95 -16.92
C GLU A 194 -14.52 21.88 -16.10
N PHE A 195 -13.65 21.32 -15.26
CA PHE A 195 -12.78 22.12 -14.39
C PHE A 195 -11.59 22.72 -15.17
N GLY A 196 -11.47 24.05 -15.15
CA GLY A 196 -10.37 24.78 -15.82
C GLY A 196 -9.02 24.78 -15.08
N ASP A 197 -7.94 25.15 -15.80
CA ASP A 197 -6.54 24.89 -15.43
C ASP A 197 -6.06 25.31 -14.02
N LYS A 198 -6.53 26.44 -13.46
CA LYS A 198 -5.89 27.02 -12.26
C LYS A 198 -6.30 26.38 -10.92
N LYS A 199 -7.45 25.71 -10.83
CA LYS A 199 -7.95 25.06 -9.59
C LYS A 199 -8.31 23.59 -9.75
N PHE A 200 -8.27 23.10 -10.98
CA PHE A 200 -8.64 21.75 -11.38
C PHE A 200 -8.16 20.65 -10.41
N ALA A 201 -6.86 20.62 -10.12
CA ALA A 201 -6.27 19.53 -9.36
C ALA A 201 -6.76 19.47 -7.91
N ARG A 202 -7.14 20.61 -7.32
CA ARG A 202 -7.69 20.66 -5.96
C ARG A 202 -9.16 20.25 -5.97
N GLU A 203 -9.95 20.80 -6.88
CA GLU A 203 -11.39 20.48 -7.01
C GLU A 203 -11.59 18.98 -7.26
N MET A 204 -10.75 18.35 -8.08
CA MET A 204 -10.80 16.90 -8.32
C MET A 204 -10.39 16.06 -7.11
N LYS A 205 -9.54 16.56 -6.22
CA LYS A 205 -9.20 15.86 -4.97
C LYS A 205 -10.34 15.97 -3.97
N ASP A 206 -10.89 17.18 -3.84
CA ASP A 206 -12.01 17.47 -2.94
C ASP A 206 -13.25 16.65 -3.36
N LEU A 207 -13.54 16.56 -4.67
CA LEU A 207 -14.60 15.72 -5.22
C LEU A 207 -14.41 14.25 -4.83
N GLY A 208 -13.22 13.68 -5.05
CA GLY A 208 -12.96 12.27 -4.72
C GLY A 208 -13.15 11.95 -3.25
N LEU A 209 -12.78 12.88 -2.36
CA LEU A 209 -12.98 12.73 -0.92
C LEU A 209 -14.45 12.87 -0.53
N GLU A 210 -15.18 13.80 -1.14
CA GLU A 210 -16.62 13.95 -0.97
C GLU A 210 -17.37 12.67 -1.38
N ARG A 211 -17.06 12.11 -2.56
CA ARG A 211 -17.66 10.85 -3.03
C ARG A 211 -17.37 9.69 -2.09
N ALA A 212 -16.10 9.52 -1.67
CA ALA A 212 -15.73 8.47 -0.73
C ALA A 212 -16.56 8.55 0.57
N ARG A 213 -16.62 9.74 1.18
CA ARG A 213 -17.36 9.98 2.43
C ARG A 213 -18.87 9.76 2.26
N LYS A 214 -19.44 10.19 1.13
CA LYS A 214 -20.87 9.96 0.81
C LYS A 214 -21.24 8.48 0.93
N TYR A 215 -20.40 7.59 0.43
CA TYR A 215 -20.67 6.15 0.44
C TYR A 215 -20.04 5.37 1.63
N GLY A 216 -19.34 6.05 2.53
CA GLY A 216 -18.83 5.51 3.81
C GLY A 216 -17.39 4.99 3.76
N TRP A 217 -16.61 5.48 2.81
CA TRP A 217 -15.16 5.28 2.75
C TRP A 217 -14.42 6.52 3.23
N GLN A 218 -13.30 6.30 3.93
CA GLN A 218 -12.52 7.39 4.53
C GLN A 218 -11.73 8.24 3.53
N ASP A 219 -11.31 7.66 2.41
CA ASP A 219 -10.52 8.34 1.39
C ASP A 219 -10.77 7.79 -0.02
N THR A 220 -10.31 8.54 -1.02
CA THR A 220 -10.47 8.24 -2.44
C THR A 220 -9.76 6.96 -2.87
N TYR A 221 -8.63 6.61 -2.23
CA TYR A 221 -7.87 5.41 -2.59
C TYR A 221 -8.69 4.15 -2.27
N VAL A 222 -9.13 3.98 -1.03
CA VAL A 222 -9.88 2.77 -0.64
C VAL A 222 -11.23 2.69 -1.34
N PHE A 223 -11.85 3.83 -1.61
CA PHE A 223 -13.12 3.92 -2.33
C PHE A 223 -12.99 3.42 -3.78
N THR A 224 -11.98 3.92 -4.50
CA THR A 224 -11.74 3.50 -5.89
C THR A 224 -11.26 2.05 -5.98
N LYS A 225 -10.52 1.55 -4.98
CA LYS A 225 -10.18 0.12 -4.89
C LYS A 225 -11.41 -0.77 -4.68
N ALA A 226 -12.34 -0.38 -3.81
CA ALA A 226 -13.58 -1.10 -3.59
C ALA A 226 -14.44 -1.16 -4.87
N MET A 227 -14.57 -0.03 -5.58
CA MET A 227 -15.25 0.01 -6.88
C MET A 227 -14.57 -0.88 -7.94
N GLY A 228 -13.24 -0.95 -7.93
CA GLY A 228 -12.49 -1.88 -8.79
C GLY A 228 -12.83 -3.35 -8.53
N GLU A 229 -13.01 -3.75 -7.27
CA GLU A 229 -13.47 -5.10 -6.93
C GLU A 229 -14.91 -5.37 -7.42
N MET A 230 -15.81 -4.39 -7.24
CA MET A 230 -17.20 -4.50 -7.70
C MET A 230 -17.27 -4.66 -9.22
N LEU A 231 -16.49 -3.84 -9.95
CA LEU A 231 -16.43 -3.91 -11.40
C LEU A 231 -15.87 -5.25 -11.87
N LEU A 232 -14.78 -5.73 -11.26
CA LEU A 232 -14.24 -7.05 -11.57
C LEU A 232 -15.27 -8.16 -11.36
N SER A 233 -15.98 -8.12 -10.22
CA SER A 233 -17.01 -9.11 -9.90
C SER A 233 -18.13 -9.11 -10.93
N SER A 234 -18.50 -7.96 -11.51
CA SER A 234 -19.57 -7.87 -12.51
C SER A 234 -19.10 -8.27 -13.91
N VAL A 235 -17.84 -8.03 -14.26
CA VAL A 235 -17.35 -8.25 -15.63
C VAL A 235 -16.55 -9.53 -15.82
N ARG A 236 -16.15 -10.28 -14.78
CA ARG A 236 -15.25 -11.44 -14.92
C ARG A 236 -15.77 -12.58 -15.80
N GLY A 237 -17.09 -12.79 -15.89
CA GLY A 237 -17.65 -14.01 -16.50
C GLY A 237 -17.15 -15.27 -15.79
N ASP A 238 -16.64 -16.24 -16.54
CA ASP A 238 -16.15 -17.51 -16.00
C ASP A 238 -14.67 -17.46 -15.55
N VAL A 239 -13.99 -16.32 -15.68
CA VAL A 239 -12.60 -16.20 -15.22
C VAL A 239 -12.54 -16.39 -13.70
N PRO A 240 -11.74 -17.36 -13.19
CA PRO A 240 -11.48 -17.49 -11.75
C PRO A 240 -10.75 -16.25 -11.23
N VAL A 241 -11.25 -15.69 -10.13
CA VAL A 241 -10.68 -14.47 -9.53
C VAL A 241 -10.30 -14.72 -8.08
N VAL A 242 -9.07 -14.35 -7.71
CA VAL A 242 -8.69 -14.16 -6.31
C VAL A 242 -8.51 -12.67 -6.05
N ILE A 243 -9.12 -12.18 -4.98
CA ILE A 243 -8.91 -10.83 -4.46
C ILE A 243 -8.09 -10.95 -3.18
N LEU A 244 -6.84 -10.49 -3.24
CA LEU A 244 -5.95 -10.43 -2.09
C LEU A 244 -6.04 -9.05 -1.45
N ARG A 245 -6.40 -8.97 -0.16
CA ARG A 245 -6.57 -7.75 0.62
C ARG A 245 -5.51 -7.69 1.74
N PRO A 246 -4.29 -7.24 1.45
CA PRO A 246 -3.32 -6.96 2.50
C PRO A 246 -3.73 -5.74 3.33
N SER A 247 -3.36 -5.72 4.61
CA SER A 247 -3.37 -4.52 5.45
C SER A 247 -2.16 -3.62 5.16
N VAL A 248 -1.63 -2.88 6.13
CA VAL A 248 -0.44 -2.03 5.93
C VAL A 248 0.77 -2.92 5.69
N ILE A 249 1.28 -2.92 4.46
CA ILE A 249 2.45 -3.70 4.07
C ILE A 249 3.72 -2.97 4.53
N GLU A 250 4.52 -3.66 5.33
CA GLU A 250 5.82 -3.18 5.81
C GLU A 250 6.98 -4.06 5.34
N SER A 251 8.18 -3.76 5.83
CA SER A 251 9.43 -4.44 5.48
C SER A 251 9.34 -5.97 5.50
N THR A 252 10.23 -6.64 4.78
CA THR A 252 10.34 -8.11 4.83
C THR A 252 10.62 -8.60 6.26
N PHE A 253 9.92 -9.66 6.68
CA PHE A 253 10.15 -10.33 7.95
C PHE A 253 11.38 -11.23 7.89
N ARG A 254 11.49 -12.02 6.83
CA ARG A 254 12.57 -13.01 6.66
C ARG A 254 13.11 -13.05 5.24
N ASP A 255 12.22 -13.13 4.24
CA ASP A 255 12.59 -13.44 2.87
C ASP A 255 12.59 -12.19 1.98
N PRO A 256 13.53 -12.06 1.03
CA PRO A 256 14.76 -12.86 0.86
C PRO A 256 15.84 -12.53 1.88
N PHE A 257 15.70 -11.40 2.59
CA PHE A 257 16.45 -11.05 3.79
C PHE A 257 15.59 -10.08 4.62
N PRO A 258 15.76 -10.04 5.95
CA PRO A 258 14.91 -9.23 6.84
C PRO A 258 15.16 -7.72 6.67
N GLY A 259 14.10 -6.93 6.82
CA GLY A 259 14.16 -5.47 6.91
C GLY A 259 14.21 -4.72 5.58
N TRP A 260 14.11 -5.41 4.44
CA TRP A 260 14.04 -4.72 3.15
C TRP A 260 12.70 -4.00 3.01
N ILE A 261 12.77 -2.72 2.63
CA ILE A 261 11.61 -1.87 2.38
C ILE A 261 11.98 -0.83 1.32
N GLU A 262 10.96 -0.35 0.58
CA GLU A 262 11.15 0.75 -0.35
C GLU A 262 10.07 1.83 -0.22
N GLY A 263 10.53 3.05 0.06
CA GLY A 263 9.68 4.21 0.26
C GLY A 263 9.45 4.50 1.74
N ASN A 264 8.79 5.62 2.00
CA ASN A 264 8.47 6.11 3.34
C ASN A 264 6.95 6.24 3.42
N ARG A 265 6.23 5.21 3.89
CA ARG A 265 4.76 5.12 3.79
C ARG A 265 4.13 4.76 5.13
N MET A 266 2.83 5.03 5.27
CA MET A 266 2.02 4.75 6.47
C MET A 266 2.71 5.15 7.79
N MET A 267 3.24 4.21 8.57
CA MET A 267 3.86 4.52 9.86
C MET A 267 5.29 5.07 9.74
N ASP A 268 6.00 4.76 8.64
CA ASP A 268 7.41 5.14 8.46
C ASP A 268 7.69 6.64 8.63
N PRO A 269 6.87 7.58 8.10
CA PRO A 269 7.14 9.00 8.28
C PRO A 269 7.07 9.42 9.75
N VAL A 270 6.15 8.84 10.52
CA VAL A 270 6.01 9.10 11.96
C VAL A 270 7.21 8.55 12.72
N VAL A 271 7.60 7.29 12.45
CA VAL A 271 8.80 6.65 13.04
C VAL A 271 10.07 7.46 12.72
N SER A 272 10.23 7.88 11.46
CA SER A 272 11.39 8.63 10.98
C SER A 272 11.48 10.04 11.58
N TYR A 273 10.34 10.75 11.69
CA TYR A 273 10.32 12.08 12.32
C TYR A 273 10.52 12.00 13.82
N TYR A 274 9.94 11.00 14.48
CA TYR A 274 10.18 10.75 15.90
C TYR A 274 11.66 10.46 16.18
N GLY A 275 12.26 9.52 15.44
CA GLY A 275 13.68 9.17 15.59
C GLY A 275 14.64 10.33 15.34
N LYS A 276 14.25 11.31 14.51
CA LYS A 276 15.01 12.54 14.23
C LYS A 276 14.73 13.67 15.23
N GLY A 277 13.90 13.45 16.25
CA GLY A 277 13.50 14.46 17.22
C GLY A 277 12.67 15.60 16.62
N LEU A 278 12.04 15.37 15.47
CA LEU A 278 11.17 16.35 14.79
C LEU A 278 9.70 16.23 15.23
N LEU A 279 9.37 15.15 15.93
CA LEU A 279 8.04 14.83 16.41
C LEU A 279 8.16 14.09 17.74
N SER A 280 7.36 14.45 18.74
CA SER A 280 7.36 13.76 20.05
C SER A 280 6.18 12.80 20.25
N GLY A 281 5.24 12.76 19.31
CA GLY A 281 4.04 11.93 19.39
C GLY A 281 3.07 12.16 18.22
N PHE A 282 1.91 11.52 18.23
CA PHE A 282 0.96 11.57 17.10
C PHE A 282 -0.50 11.44 17.58
N PRO A 283 -1.50 12.01 16.87
CA PRO A 283 -2.90 11.86 17.24
C PRO A 283 -3.43 10.48 16.87
N VAL A 284 -3.64 9.64 17.87
CA VAL A 284 -4.02 8.24 17.73
C VAL A 284 -4.63 7.73 19.03
N ASP A 285 -5.57 6.79 18.94
CA ASP A 285 -6.05 6.06 20.11
C ASP A 285 -4.95 5.10 20.59
N PRO A 286 -4.39 5.28 21.80
CA PRO A 286 -3.35 4.39 22.31
C PRO A 286 -3.83 2.93 22.49
N ASN A 287 -5.14 2.70 22.60
CA ASN A 287 -5.73 1.36 22.65
C ASN A 287 -6.16 0.84 21.26
N GLY A 288 -6.04 1.69 20.22
CA GLY A 288 -6.27 1.32 18.84
C GLY A 288 -5.23 0.30 18.36
N VAL A 289 -5.59 -0.44 17.31
CA VAL A 289 -4.70 -1.44 16.69
C VAL A 289 -4.32 -0.94 15.30
N ILE A 290 -3.02 -0.95 15.01
CA ILE A 290 -2.51 -0.79 13.66
C ILE A 290 -2.41 -2.17 13.01
N ASP A 291 -3.02 -2.34 11.85
CA ASP A 291 -2.94 -3.62 11.13
C ASP A 291 -1.78 -3.59 10.15
N VAL A 292 -0.67 -4.20 10.57
CA VAL A 292 0.59 -4.28 9.82
C VAL A 292 0.85 -5.72 9.41
N VAL A 293 1.41 -5.90 8.23
CA VAL A 293 1.88 -7.20 7.73
C VAL A 293 3.20 -7.08 6.95
N PRO A 294 4.18 -7.96 7.19
CA PRO A 294 5.39 -8.02 6.38
C PRO A 294 5.12 -8.40 4.92
N VAL A 295 5.79 -7.74 3.98
CA VAL A 295 5.55 -7.95 2.53
C VAL A 295 5.80 -9.39 2.05
N ASP A 296 6.78 -10.08 2.63
CA ASP A 296 7.11 -11.45 2.26
C ASP A 296 6.01 -12.45 2.67
N MET A 297 5.31 -12.20 3.78
CA MET A 297 4.12 -12.96 4.14
C MET A 297 2.97 -12.72 3.14
N VAL A 298 2.76 -11.48 2.69
CA VAL A 298 1.78 -11.16 1.64
C VAL A 298 2.11 -11.86 0.33
N VAL A 299 3.38 -11.86 -0.07
CA VAL A 299 3.86 -12.56 -1.27
C VAL A 299 3.63 -14.07 -1.16
N ASN A 300 3.97 -14.68 -0.03
CA ASN A 300 3.79 -16.11 0.17
C ASN A 300 2.30 -16.49 0.15
N ALA A 301 1.43 -15.70 0.77
CA ALA A 301 -0.02 -15.88 0.70
C ALA A 301 -0.54 -15.72 -0.75
N THR A 302 0.01 -14.77 -1.51
CA THR A 302 -0.32 -14.57 -2.93
C THR A 302 0.00 -15.82 -3.75
N ILE A 303 1.20 -16.37 -3.58
CA ILE A 303 1.67 -17.57 -4.31
C ILE A 303 0.85 -18.80 -3.91
N ALA A 304 0.58 -18.99 -2.62
CA ALA A 304 -0.25 -20.10 -2.14
C ALA A 304 -1.67 -20.02 -2.71
N ALA A 305 -2.27 -18.83 -2.74
CA ALA A 305 -3.59 -18.62 -3.33
C ALA A 305 -3.56 -18.85 -4.86
N MET A 306 -2.48 -18.43 -5.53
CA MET A 306 -2.27 -18.71 -6.96
C MET A 306 -2.21 -20.22 -7.23
N ALA A 307 -1.46 -20.98 -6.45
CA ALA A 307 -1.33 -22.43 -6.61
C ALA A 307 -2.67 -23.16 -6.38
N LYS A 308 -3.38 -22.80 -5.30
CA LYS A 308 -4.68 -23.41 -4.96
C LYS A 308 -5.75 -23.15 -6.01
N HIS A 309 -5.87 -21.91 -6.47
CA HIS A 309 -6.96 -21.51 -7.37
C HIS A 309 -6.62 -21.68 -8.84
N GLY A 310 -5.34 -21.57 -9.22
CA GLY A 310 -4.88 -21.83 -10.58
C GLY A 310 -4.97 -23.30 -11.01
N THR A 311 -5.09 -24.22 -10.06
CA THR A 311 -5.26 -25.66 -10.33
C THR A 311 -6.72 -26.12 -10.25
N SER A 312 -7.59 -25.40 -9.55
CA SER A 312 -8.99 -25.80 -9.36
C SER A 312 -9.85 -25.61 -10.60
N GLY A 313 -9.54 -24.60 -11.42
CA GLY A 313 -10.31 -24.21 -12.61
C GLY A 313 -11.75 -23.76 -12.30
N LYS A 314 -12.10 -23.56 -11.02
CA LYS A 314 -13.46 -23.18 -10.63
C LYS A 314 -13.70 -21.71 -10.94
N PRO A 315 -14.79 -21.34 -11.64
CA PRO A 315 -15.10 -19.96 -11.98
C PRO A 315 -15.67 -19.19 -10.77
N GLU A 316 -14.93 -19.13 -9.66
CA GLU A 316 -15.34 -18.50 -8.41
C GLU A 316 -14.53 -17.23 -8.09
N ILE A 317 -15.04 -16.45 -7.12
CA ILE A 317 -14.31 -15.33 -6.51
C ILE A 317 -13.92 -15.75 -5.11
N SER A 318 -12.63 -15.82 -4.84
CA SER A 318 -12.09 -16.04 -3.50
C SER A 318 -11.47 -14.75 -2.97
N VAL A 319 -11.71 -14.45 -1.69
CA VAL A 319 -11.16 -13.27 -1.03
C VAL A 319 -10.27 -13.72 0.13
N TYR A 320 -9.06 -13.17 0.19
CA TYR A 320 -8.12 -13.42 1.28
C TYR A 320 -7.70 -12.09 1.89
N GLN A 321 -7.90 -11.93 3.19
CA GLN A 321 -7.37 -10.82 3.97
C GLN A 321 -6.05 -11.25 4.60
N VAL A 322 -4.97 -10.57 4.23
CA VAL A 322 -3.64 -10.82 4.78
C VAL A 322 -3.35 -9.70 5.77
N ALA A 323 -3.71 -9.96 7.02
CA ALA A 323 -3.85 -8.97 8.07
C ALA A 323 -3.59 -9.61 9.44
N SER A 324 -3.09 -8.83 10.40
CA SER A 324 -2.66 -9.30 11.71
C SER A 324 -3.67 -9.00 12.84
N SER A 325 -4.57 -8.03 12.65
CA SER A 325 -5.32 -7.45 13.78
C SER A 325 -6.25 -8.38 14.56
N VAL A 326 -6.71 -9.49 13.99
CA VAL A 326 -7.54 -10.48 14.69
C VAL A 326 -6.71 -11.53 15.42
N VAL A 327 -5.54 -11.91 14.87
CA VAL A 327 -4.74 -13.04 15.37
C VAL A 327 -3.58 -12.57 16.25
N ASN A 328 -2.94 -11.46 15.90
CA ASN A 328 -1.77 -10.93 16.58
C ASN A 328 -1.76 -9.39 16.51
N PRO A 329 -2.65 -8.70 17.25
CA PRO A 329 -2.81 -7.25 17.17
C PRO A 329 -1.57 -6.50 17.65
N LEU A 330 -1.15 -5.47 16.88
CA LEU A 330 -0.17 -4.48 17.32
C LEU A 330 -0.91 -3.23 17.81
N VAL A 331 -0.93 -3.02 19.13
CA VAL A 331 -1.58 -1.86 19.76
C VAL A 331 -0.70 -0.62 19.60
N PHE A 332 -1.29 0.55 19.35
CA PHE A 332 -0.54 1.79 19.15
C PHE A 332 0.27 2.21 20.37
N GLY A 333 -0.24 1.97 21.58
CA GLY A 333 0.51 2.12 22.83
C GLY A 333 1.82 1.34 22.83
N ASP A 334 1.72 0.03 22.56
CA ASP A 334 2.89 -0.86 22.48
C ASP A 334 3.85 -0.43 21.36
N LEU A 335 3.32 -0.06 20.20
CA LEU A 335 4.15 0.44 19.10
C LEU A 335 4.93 1.70 19.50
N GLY A 336 4.30 2.65 20.19
CA GLY A 336 4.96 3.84 20.72
C GLY A 336 6.12 3.51 21.65
N ASP A 337 5.91 2.54 22.55
CA ASP A 337 6.95 2.05 23.47
C ASP A 337 8.09 1.34 22.74
N LEU A 338 7.80 0.54 21.72
CA LEU A 338 8.80 -0.14 20.90
C LEU A 338 9.65 0.84 20.09
N ILE A 339 9.02 1.87 19.51
CA ILE A 339 9.71 2.94 18.78
C ILE A 339 10.63 3.71 19.73
N HIS A 340 10.11 4.15 20.89
CA HIS A 340 10.89 4.84 21.91
C HIS A 340 12.09 3.98 22.35
N ARG A 341 11.85 2.73 22.75
CA ARG A 341 12.90 1.78 23.16
C ARG A 341 14.00 1.64 22.10
N HIS A 342 13.65 1.53 20.82
CA HIS A 342 14.65 1.46 19.75
C HIS A 342 15.52 2.72 19.71
N PHE A 343 14.92 3.91 19.68
CA PHE A 343 15.67 5.16 19.53
C PHE A 343 16.41 5.59 20.79
N THR A 344 15.97 5.19 21.98
CA THR A 344 16.77 5.35 23.21
C THR A 344 18.04 4.50 23.16
N LYS A 345 17.95 3.24 22.69
CA LYS A 345 19.09 2.32 22.60
C LYS A 345 20.02 2.64 21.41
N SER A 346 19.44 3.05 20.28
CA SER A 346 20.14 3.31 19.02
C SER A 346 19.67 4.64 18.43
N PRO A 347 20.08 5.78 19.01
CA PRO A 347 19.61 7.10 18.60
C PRO A 347 19.97 7.43 17.14
N CYS A 348 19.19 8.34 16.53
CA CYS A 348 19.67 9.03 15.32
C CYS A 348 20.77 10.03 15.72
N LEU A 349 21.57 10.41 14.74
CA LEU A 349 22.60 11.44 14.93
C LEU A 349 22.13 12.74 14.31
N ASP A 350 22.41 13.86 14.98
CA ASP A 350 22.24 15.19 14.42
C ASP A 350 23.32 15.51 13.38
N THR A 351 23.29 16.72 12.81
CA THR A 351 24.26 17.15 11.80
C THR A 351 25.68 17.31 12.35
N GLN A 352 25.86 17.33 13.67
CA GLN A 352 27.16 17.35 14.36
C GLN A 352 27.60 15.95 14.81
N GLY A 353 26.84 14.90 14.48
CA GLY A 353 27.14 13.52 14.88
C GLY A 353 26.78 13.22 16.33
N ARG A 354 26.02 14.09 17.02
CA ARG A 354 25.59 13.86 18.41
C ARG A 354 24.31 13.03 18.47
N PRO A 355 24.17 12.11 19.43
CA PRO A 355 22.93 11.37 19.66
C PRO A 355 21.73 12.28 19.93
N ILE A 356 20.66 12.11 19.17
CA ILE A 356 19.36 12.75 19.42
C ILE A 356 18.66 11.98 20.53
N GLN A 357 18.38 12.65 21.65
CA GLN A 357 17.58 12.10 22.74
C GLN A 357 16.10 12.29 22.42
N VAL A 358 15.33 11.22 22.55
CA VAL A 358 13.88 11.22 22.34
C VAL A 358 13.17 10.99 23.67
N GLU A 359 12.05 11.69 23.85
CA GLU A 359 11.14 11.50 24.99
C GLU A 359 10.16 10.36 24.71
N PRO A 360 9.54 9.74 25.73
CA PRO A 360 8.48 8.74 25.54
C PRO A 360 7.42 9.22 24.54
N PHE A 361 6.98 8.32 23.66
CA PHE A 361 6.05 8.65 22.58
C PHE A 361 4.71 9.15 23.16
N LYS A 362 4.27 10.32 22.71
CA LYS A 362 3.03 10.95 23.20
C LYS A 362 1.84 10.61 22.29
N PHE A 363 0.69 10.40 22.91
CA PHE A 363 -0.58 10.14 22.23
C PHE A 363 -1.49 11.35 22.41
N TYR A 364 -2.17 11.76 21.35
CA TYR A 364 -3.10 12.89 21.38
C TYR A 364 -4.49 12.43 20.95
N GLU A 365 -5.52 12.84 21.70
CA GLU A 365 -6.91 12.46 21.41
C GLU A 365 -7.51 13.30 20.27
N SER A 366 -6.95 14.49 20.01
CA SER A 366 -7.45 15.41 19.00
C SER A 366 -6.33 16.10 18.21
N MET A 367 -6.67 16.60 17.03
CA MET A 367 -5.77 17.45 16.24
C MET A 367 -5.45 18.77 16.95
N ASP A 368 -6.36 19.32 17.73
CA ASP A 368 -6.15 20.60 18.40
C ASP A 368 -5.08 20.45 19.50
N ASP A 369 -5.13 19.36 20.26
CA ASP A 369 -4.13 19.03 21.28
C ASP A 369 -2.76 18.80 20.66
N PHE A 370 -2.70 17.98 19.60
CA PHE A 370 -1.47 17.69 18.87
C PHE A 370 -0.84 18.96 18.30
N SER A 371 -1.64 19.81 17.64
CA SER A 371 -1.18 21.07 17.04
C SER A 371 -0.64 22.04 18.08
N SER A 372 -1.35 22.18 19.19
CA SER A 372 -0.99 23.08 20.29
C SER A 372 0.31 22.64 20.94
N HIS A 373 0.50 21.33 21.14
CA HIS A 373 1.75 20.80 21.66
C HIS A 373 2.92 21.02 20.72
N LEU A 374 2.77 20.68 19.44
CA LEU A 374 3.83 20.83 18.45
C LEU A 374 4.27 22.29 18.30
N TRP A 375 3.33 23.23 18.39
CA TRP A 375 3.64 24.67 18.37
C TRP A 375 4.52 25.09 19.57
N ARG A 376 4.19 24.62 20.78
CA ARG A 376 4.98 24.90 21.99
C ARG A 376 6.39 24.30 21.91
N GLU A 377 6.47 23.04 21.50
CA GLU A 377 7.73 22.28 21.39
C GLU A 377 8.67 22.93 20.38
N THR A 378 8.18 23.18 19.15
CA THR A 378 9.00 23.79 18.09
C THR A 378 9.49 25.18 18.50
N LYS A 379 8.64 25.99 19.15
CA LYS A 379 9.01 27.32 19.66
C LYS A 379 10.11 27.24 20.72
N SER A 380 10.02 26.29 21.66
CA SER A 380 11.00 26.09 22.74
C SER A 380 12.37 25.66 22.21
N HIS A 381 12.41 24.72 21.26
CA HIS A 381 13.66 24.28 20.63
C HIS A 381 14.36 25.43 19.90
N LEU A 382 13.64 26.20 19.09
CA LEU A 382 14.24 27.32 18.35
C LEU A 382 14.72 28.47 19.24
N SER A 383 14.01 28.77 20.34
CA SER A 383 14.48 29.76 21.33
C SER A 383 15.76 29.34 22.04
N SER A 384 16.03 28.03 22.14
CA SER A 384 17.22 27.49 22.81
C SER A 384 18.47 27.52 21.91
N PHE A 385 18.30 27.45 20.57
CA PHE A 385 19.42 27.47 19.62
C PHE A 385 19.83 28.88 19.14
N ARG A 386 18.94 29.89 19.24
CA ARG A 386 19.24 31.28 18.84
C ARG A 386 18.47 32.29 19.70
N PRO A 387 19.14 33.02 20.63
CA PRO A 387 18.48 34.06 21.43
C PRO A 387 17.94 35.20 20.53
N PRO A 388 16.87 35.89 20.97
CA PRO A 388 16.20 36.92 20.18
C PRO A 388 17.16 38.08 19.84
N SER A 389 17.27 38.41 18.55
CA SER A 389 17.96 39.60 18.06
C SER A 389 17.04 40.83 18.15
N PRO A 390 17.54 42.03 18.54
CA PRO A 390 16.73 43.25 18.72
C PRO A 390 15.94 43.71 17.49
N ASN A 391 16.29 43.25 16.28
CA ASN A 391 15.78 43.80 15.03
C ASN A 391 14.49 43.15 14.47
N GLY A 392 13.80 42.27 15.21
CA GLY A 392 12.46 41.74 14.88
C GLY A 392 12.32 40.89 13.59
N LYS A 393 13.26 40.99 12.64
CA LYS A 393 13.34 40.17 11.41
C LYS A 393 13.58 38.69 11.73
N HIS A 394 14.30 38.40 12.82
CA HIS A 394 14.61 37.04 13.26
C HIS A 394 13.38 36.28 13.79
N SER A 395 12.48 36.96 14.52
CA SER A 395 11.25 36.34 15.04
C SER A 395 10.36 35.82 13.91
N ARG A 396 10.30 36.54 12.77
CA ARG A 396 9.48 36.16 11.61
C ARG A 396 10.01 34.92 10.89
N THR A 397 11.33 34.73 10.82
CA THR A 397 11.95 33.56 10.16
C THR A 397 11.76 32.29 10.99
N VAL A 398 11.92 32.38 12.31
CA VAL A 398 11.65 31.27 13.25
C VAL A 398 10.17 30.88 13.21
N GLU A 399 9.27 31.85 13.26
CA GLU A 399 7.82 31.61 13.20
C GLU A 399 7.40 30.99 11.85
N SER A 400 8.02 31.39 10.74
CA SER A 400 7.77 30.78 9.41
C SER A 400 8.22 29.33 9.35
N PHE A 401 9.36 28.98 9.94
CA PHE A 401 9.83 27.60 10.04
C PHE A 401 8.93 26.74 10.93
N CYS A 402 8.58 27.23 12.14
CA CYS A 402 7.63 26.54 13.03
C CYS A 402 6.32 26.25 12.33
N ARG A 403 5.78 27.25 11.62
CA ARG A 403 4.56 27.11 10.84
C ARG A 403 4.67 26.03 9.78
N LYS A 404 5.75 25.99 9.00
CA LYS A 404 5.94 24.94 7.98
C LYS A 404 6.01 23.54 8.59
N ALA A 405 6.76 23.36 9.67
CA ALA A 405 6.88 22.07 10.35
C ALA A 405 5.51 21.62 10.92
N VAL A 406 4.79 22.53 11.56
CA VAL A 406 3.46 22.27 12.14
C VAL A 406 2.44 21.96 11.05
N GLU A 407 2.41 22.72 9.95
CA GLU A 407 1.52 22.44 8.82
C GLU A 407 1.84 21.10 8.15
N GLN A 408 3.11 20.72 8.05
CA GLN A 408 3.49 19.40 7.52
C GLN A 408 3.04 18.26 8.44
N ALA A 409 3.21 18.40 9.75
CA ALA A 409 2.76 17.41 10.73
C ALA A 409 1.23 17.30 10.80
N LYS A 410 0.52 18.44 10.74
CA LYS A 410 -0.95 18.49 10.61
C LYS A 410 -1.43 17.79 9.36
N HIS A 411 -0.77 18.05 8.23
CA HIS A 411 -1.11 17.39 6.98
C HIS A 411 -0.94 15.86 7.11
N LEU A 412 0.18 15.39 7.66
CA LEU A 412 0.41 13.97 7.91
C LEU A 412 -0.67 13.36 8.83
N ALA A 413 -1.00 14.04 9.91
CA ALA A 413 -2.05 13.63 10.84
C ALA A 413 -3.42 13.56 10.18
N SER A 414 -3.79 14.54 9.35
CA SER A 414 -5.07 14.50 8.60
C SER A 414 -5.17 13.34 7.61
N ILE A 415 -4.05 12.89 7.04
CA ILE A 415 -4.00 11.74 6.13
C ILE A 415 -4.24 10.43 6.90
N TYR A 416 -3.70 10.32 8.12
CA TYR A 416 -3.70 9.09 8.90
C TYR A 416 -4.78 9.01 9.98
N GLU A 417 -5.47 10.11 10.29
CA GLU A 417 -6.55 10.14 11.28
C GLU A 417 -7.57 9.00 11.07
N PRO A 418 -8.09 8.73 9.86
CA PRO A 418 -9.10 7.69 9.69
C PRO A 418 -8.59 6.27 10.00
N TYR A 419 -7.27 6.07 9.96
CA TYR A 419 -6.59 4.82 10.25
C TYR A 419 -6.17 4.74 11.72
N SER A 420 -5.82 5.89 12.32
CA SER A 420 -5.39 6.03 13.71
C SER A 420 -6.52 5.76 14.71
N PHE A 421 -7.76 5.97 14.28
CA PHE A 421 -8.97 5.73 15.08
C PHE A 421 -9.86 4.62 14.49
N TYR A 422 -9.28 3.71 13.69
CA TYR A 422 -10.04 2.65 13.04
C TYR A 422 -10.33 1.48 13.98
N GLY A 423 -11.62 1.24 14.27
CA GLY A 423 -12.07 0.13 15.12
C GLY A 423 -12.40 -1.17 14.36
N GLY A 424 -12.18 -1.23 13.05
CA GLY A 424 -12.30 -2.47 12.27
C GLY A 424 -11.12 -3.42 12.49
N ARG A 425 -11.39 -4.73 12.50
CA ARG A 425 -10.40 -5.82 12.62
C ARG A 425 -10.63 -6.83 11.51
N PHE A 426 -9.62 -7.13 10.73
CA PHE A 426 -9.77 -7.93 9.52
C PHE A 426 -9.67 -9.43 9.84
N ASP A 427 -10.76 -10.14 9.61
CA ASP A 427 -10.77 -11.60 9.70
C ASP A 427 -9.83 -12.21 8.66
N ASN A 428 -9.00 -13.16 9.06
CA ASN A 428 -8.07 -13.86 8.18
C ASN A 428 -8.27 -15.39 8.26
N SER A 429 -9.48 -15.86 8.56
CA SER A 429 -9.75 -17.30 8.76
C SER A 429 -9.52 -18.09 7.47
N GLY A 430 -9.86 -17.53 6.32
CA GLY A 430 -9.59 -18.07 4.99
C GLY A 430 -8.10 -18.05 4.64
N THR A 431 -7.37 -16.99 4.98
CA THR A 431 -5.91 -16.97 4.87
C THR A 431 -5.26 -18.05 5.75
N SER A 432 -5.75 -18.23 6.97
CA SER A 432 -5.25 -19.26 7.88
C SER A 432 -5.55 -20.66 7.32
N SER A 433 -6.77 -20.88 6.84
CA SER A 433 -7.17 -22.14 6.19
C SER A 433 -6.36 -22.43 4.92
N LEU A 434 -5.92 -21.39 4.20
CA LEU A 434 -5.03 -21.53 3.05
C LEU A 434 -3.67 -22.10 3.49
N LEU A 435 -3.07 -21.55 4.55
CA LEU A 435 -1.82 -22.07 5.11
C LEU A 435 -1.97 -23.51 5.63
N GLU A 436 -3.07 -23.79 6.32
CA GLU A 436 -3.39 -25.13 6.84
C GLU A 436 -3.59 -26.16 5.72
N SER A 437 -4.03 -25.75 4.54
CA SER A 437 -4.17 -26.66 3.40
C SER A 437 -2.85 -27.03 2.70
N MET A 438 -1.75 -26.34 3.02
CA MET A 438 -0.42 -26.59 2.43
C MET A 438 0.29 -27.76 3.13
N SER A 439 1.10 -28.48 2.37
CA SER A 439 2.05 -29.50 2.86
C SER A 439 3.14 -28.88 3.74
N GLU A 440 3.87 -29.72 4.47
CA GLU A 440 4.95 -29.25 5.34
C GLU A 440 6.10 -28.61 4.53
N GLU A 441 6.42 -29.17 3.37
CA GLU A 441 7.42 -28.67 2.43
C GLU A 441 7.05 -27.29 1.88
N GLU A 442 5.79 -27.12 1.46
CA GLU A 442 5.28 -25.84 1.00
C GLU A 442 5.29 -24.81 2.12
N ARG A 443 4.89 -25.18 3.35
CA ARG A 443 4.91 -24.26 4.49
C ARG A 443 6.32 -23.81 4.86
N LYS A 444 7.35 -24.66 4.71
CA LYS A 444 8.74 -24.26 4.92
C LYS A 444 9.16 -23.14 3.95
N THR A 445 8.72 -23.24 2.70
CA THR A 445 9.11 -22.33 1.62
C THR A 445 8.24 -21.07 1.56
N PHE A 446 6.94 -21.20 1.74
CA PHE A 446 5.93 -20.15 1.57
C PHE A 446 5.17 -19.89 2.87
N TYR A 447 5.89 -19.75 3.99
CA TYR A 447 5.27 -19.46 5.29
C TYR A 447 4.70 -18.04 5.38
N PHE A 448 3.49 -17.87 5.91
CA PHE A 448 2.85 -16.56 6.09
C PHE A 448 1.93 -16.46 7.32
N ASP A 449 2.21 -17.22 8.38
CA ASP A 449 1.47 -17.09 9.63
C ASP A 449 1.85 -15.79 10.36
N VAL A 450 0.95 -14.81 10.32
CA VAL A 450 1.08 -13.53 11.02
C VAL A 450 1.02 -13.68 12.55
N GLY A 451 0.48 -14.78 13.07
CA GLY A 451 0.47 -15.13 14.49
C GLY A 451 1.87 -15.35 15.07
N SER A 452 2.83 -15.71 14.21
CA SER A 452 4.22 -15.98 14.61
C SER A 452 5.10 -14.74 14.77
N ILE A 453 4.57 -13.54 14.46
CA ILE A 453 5.35 -12.30 14.51
C ILE A 453 5.58 -11.89 15.97
N ASP A 454 6.84 -11.94 16.41
CA ASP A 454 7.28 -11.20 17.60
C ASP A 454 7.41 -9.72 17.24
N TRP A 455 6.40 -8.92 17.63
CA TRP A 455 6.38 -7.48 17.36
C TRP A 455 7.58 -6.73 17.96
N THR A 456 8.07 -7.15 19.13
CA THR A 456 9.23 -6.50 19.74
C THR A 456 10.46 -6.69 18.86
N ASN A 457 10.72 -7.93 18.45
CA ASN A 457 11.85 -8.21 17.58
C ASN A 457 11.67 -7.58 16.19
N TYR A 458 10.49 -7.73 15.58
CA TYR A 458 10.22 -7.21 14.26
C TYR A 458 10.35 -5.69 14.21
N ILE A 459 9.72 -4.94 15.11
CA ILE A 459 9.81 -3.47 15.11
C ILE A 459 11.22 -3.01 15.47
N CYS A 460 11.77 -3.45 16.61
CA CYS A 460 13.02 -2.89 17.12
C CYS A 460 14.27 -3.36 16.37
N ASN A 461 14.29 -4.58 15.84
CA ASN A 461 15.50 -5.20 15.30
C ASN A 461 15.44 -5.48 13.79
N VAL A 462 14.25 -5.45 13.17
CA VAL A 462 14.09 -5.71 11.73
C VAL A 462 13.63 -4.47 10.99
N HIS A 463 12.42 -4.00 11.28
CA HIS A 463 11.75 -2.94 10.53
C HIS A 463 12.42 -1.58 10.71
N ILE A 464 12.61 -1.07 11.94
CA ILE A 464 13.24 0.25 12.14
C ILE A 464 14.70 0.26 11.61
N PRO A 465 15.55 -0.76 11.88
CA PRO A 465 16.88 -0.84 11.26
C PRO A 465 16.85 -0.89 9.72
N GLY A 466 15.88 -1.61 9.15
CA GLY A 466 15.61 -1.67 7.71
C GLY A 466 15.25 -0.31 7.13
N LEU A 467 14.28 0.38 7.75
CA LEU A 467 13.87 1.74 7.42
C LEU A 467 15.06 2.70 7.45
N ARG A 468 15.90 2.62 8.49
CA ARG A 468 17.12 3.42 8.60
C ARG A 468 18.07 3.16 7.43
N THR A 469 18.24 1.90 7.05
CA THR A 469 19.19 1.48 6.03
C THR A 469 18.75 1.83 4.62
N HIS A 470 17.49 1.57 4.27
CA HIS A 470 17.01 1.66 2.89
C HIS A 470 16.29 2.99 2.57
N VAL A 471 15.82 3.72 3.59
CA VAL A 471 14.97 4.92 3.41
C VAL A 471 15.57 6.17 4.05
N MET A 472 16.04 6.09 5.30
CA MET A 472 16.52 7.27 6.03
C MET A 472 17.96 7.68 5.68
N LYS A 473 18.83 6.70 5.36
CA LYS A 473 20.13 6.98 4.74
C LYS A 473 19.85 7.50 3.34
N GLY A 474 19.89 8.81 3.18
CA GLY A 474 19.49 9.47 1.94
C GLY A 474 20.12 8.79 0.73
N ARG A 475 19.29 8.21 -0.16
CA ARG A 475 19.61 8.24 -1.58
C ARG A 475 19.96 9.69 -1.86
N LYS A 476 21.19 9.98 -2.31
CA LYS A 476 21.59 11.32 -2.78
C LYS A 476 20.39 11.87 -3.53
N GLN A 477 19.79 12.95 -3.03
CA GLN A 477 18.69 13.62 -3.70
C GLN A 477 19.24 14.00 -5.08
N THR A 478 18.96 13.19 -6.09
CA THR A 478 19.03 13.63 -7.46
C THR A 478 17.90 14.64 -7.55
N VAL A 479 18.27 15.91 -7.46
CA VAL A 479 17.44 17.01 -7.87
C VAL A 479 16.96 16.66 -9.29
N VAL A 480 15.67 16.39 -9.42
CA VAL A 480 14.95 16.47 -10.69
C VAL A 480 14.07 17.69 -10.60
#